data_AF-K2ALI6-F1
#
_entry.id   AF-K2ALI6-F1
#
_cell.length_a   1.000
_cell.length_b   1.000
_cell.length_c   1.000
_cell.angle_alpha   90.00
_cell.angle_beta   90.00
_cell.angle_gamma   90.00
#
_symmetry.space_group_name_H-M   'P 1'
#
loop_
_entity.id
_entity.type
_entity.pdbx_description
1 polymer ?
#
loop_
_entity_poly.entity_id
_entity_poly.type
_entity_poly.pdbx_seq_one_letter_code
_entity_poly.pdbx_strand_id
1 'polypeptide(L)'
;KIEDVRNLNNFTKLKTTRPVFFVLESFHLASEEAQNALLKTLEEPQSSLQFIITTESLTNILPTIVSRCLVFNIKNYTLQVTSEYLNVLKTFKEGALSEKFEIATNLKTREEAIKFLGNLCLYLHQELHKNINIIKLLSRSATALSRIKSNANINLQLTNLIANS
;
A
#
# COMPACT_ATOMS: atom_id res chain seq x y z
N LYS A 1 -21.11 -1.46 6.80
CA LYS A 1 -22.48 -0.89 6.69
C LYS A 1 -22.37 0.61 6.38
N ILE A 2 -23.43 1.25 5.89
CA ILE A 2 -23.41 2.70 5.58
C ILE A 2 -23.08 3.56 6.81
N GLU A 3 -23.52 3.11 7.99
CA GLU A 3 -23.27 3.78 9.26
C GLU A 3 -21.78 3.81 9.63
N ASP A 4 -21.04 2.73 9.35
CA ASP A 4 -19.59 2.67 9.58
C ASP A 4 -18.84 3.69 8.72
N VAL A 5 -19.24 3.85 7.45
CA VAL A 5 -18.65 4.85 6.55
C VAL A 5 -19.02 6.26 6.98
N ARG A 6 -20.26 6.49 7.45
CA ARG A 6 -20.66 7.80 7.98
C ARG A 6 -19.87 8.17 9.23
N ASN A 7 -19.67 7.21 10.14
CA ASN A 7 -18.85 7.41 11.33
C ASN A 7 -17.40 7.72 10.95
N LEU A 8 -16.83 6.95 10.03
CA LEU A 8 -15.50 7.22 9.46
C LEU A 8 -15.42 8.63 8.87
N ASN A 9 -16.40 9.04 8.07
CA ASN A 9 -16.42 10.37 7.46
C ASN A 9 -16.45 11.47 8.52
N ASN A 10 -17.14 11.26 9.64
CA ASN A 10 -17.11 12.21 10.76
C ASN A 10 -15.73 12.27 11.43
N PHE A 11 -15.06 11.14 11.62
CA PHE A 11 -13.68 11.11 12.11
C PHE A 11 -12.71 11.82 11.16
N THR A 12 -12.89 11.68 9.85
CA THR A 12 -12.00 12.29 8.85
C THR A 12 -12.11 13.82 8.78
N LYS A 13 -13.15 14.42 9.35
CA LYS A 13 -13.29 15.88 9.47
C LYS A 13 -12.41 16.46 10.57
N LEU A 14 -12.01 15.65 11.55
CA LEU A 14 -11.13 16.08 12.63
C LEU A 14 -9.71 16.26 12.11
N LYS A 15 -9.18 17.48 12.16
CA LYS A 15 -7.80 17.74 11.75
C LYS A 15 -6.84 17.05 12.72
N THR A 16 -5.98 16.19 12.19
CA THR A 16 -4.93 15.52 12.96
C THR A 16 -3.56 16.03 12.52
N THR A 17 -2.65 16.23 13.47
CA THR A 17 -1.23 16.54 13.16
C THR A 17 -0.42 15.28 12.88
N ARG A 18 -0.90 14.12 13.32
CA ARG A 18 -0.26 12.81 13.09
C ARG A 18 -0.95 12.10 11.93
N PRO A 19 -0.18 11.33 11.12
CA PRO A 19 -0.75 10.51 10.06
C PRO A 19 -1.65 9.43 10.66
N VAL A 20 -2.89 9.36 10.17
CA VAL A 20 -3.90 8.36 10.55
C VAL A 20 -4.18 7.49 9.33
N PHE A 21 -4.19 6.17 9.56
CA PHE A 21 -4.44 5.19 8.53
C PHE A 21 -5.81 4.55 8.76
N PHE A 22 -6.65 4.55 7.74
CA PHE A 22 -7.92 3.83 7.72
C PHE A 22 -7.76 2.59 6.85
N VAL A 23 -7.95 1.41 7.44
CA VAL A 23 -7.97 0.14 6.70
C VAL A 23 -9.42 -0.28 6.53
N LEU A 24 -9.87 -0.34 5.29
CA LEU A 24 -11.20 -0.77 4.89
C LEU A 24 -11.10 -2.19 4.31
N GLU A 25 -11.41 -3.16 5.15
CA GLU A 25 -11.33 -4.57 4.78
C GLU A 25 -12.56 -5.04 4.01
N SER A 26 -12.35 -5.94 3.03
CA SER A 26 -13.40 -6.57 2.23
C SER A 26 -14.42 -5.58 1.67
N PHE A 27 -13.92 -4.47 1.11
CA PHE A 27 -14.74 -3.32 0.76
C PHE A 27 -15.75 -3.57 -0.38
N HIS A 28 -15.59 -4.65 -1.15
CA HIS A 28 -16.60 -5.11 -2.11
C HIS A 28 -17.94 -5.48 -1.46
N LEU A 29 -17.96 -5.71 -0.14
CA LEU A 29 -19.19 -5.96 0.62
C LEU A 29 -19.92 -4.65 1.01
N ALA A 30 -19.31 -3.49 0.76
CA ALA A 30 -19.95 -2.21 1.03
C ALA A 30 -21.07 -1.93 0.02
N SER A 31 -22.22 -1.47 0.52
CA SER A 31 -23.32 -1.05 -0.35
C SER A 31 -22.92 0.15 -1.22
N GLU A 32 -23.60 0.34 -2.34
CA GLU A 32 -23.32 1.43 -3.26
C GLU A 32 -23.42 2.81 -2.59
N GLU A 33 -24.35 3.00 -1.66
CA GLU A 33 -24.49 4.24 -0.90
C GLU A 33 -23.30 4.47 0.03
N ALA A 34 -22.76 3.40 0.63
CA ALA A 34 -21.57 3.48 1.47
C ALA A 34 -20.33 3.82 0.63
N GLN A 35 -20.20 3.24 -0.55
CA GLN A 35 -19.14 3.57 -1.51
C GLN A 35 -19.22 5.04 -1.95
N ASN A 36 -20.41 5.53 -2.32
CA ASN A 36 -20.62 6.93 -2.68
C ASN A 36 -20.39 7.89 -1.51
N ALA A 37 -20.71 7.50 -0.27
CA ALA A 37 -20.42 8.30 0.90
C ALA A 37 -18.91 8.46 1.12
N LEU A 38 -18.10 7.43 0.82
CA LEU A 38 -16.65 7.48 0.94
C LEU A 38 -15.99 8.35 -0.14
N LEU A 39 -16.59 8.45 -1.34
CA LEU A 39 -16.04 9.25 -2.45
C LEU A 39 -15.71 10.69 -2.07
N LYS A 40 -16.59 11.34 -1.30
CA LYS A 40 -16.38 12.72 -0.84
C LYS A 40 -15.07 12.88 -0.06
N THR A 41 -14.72 11.86 0.73
CA THR A 41 -13.50 11.84 1.55
C THR A 41 -12.25 11.48 0.72
N LEU A 42 -12.42 10.69 -0.35
CA LEU A 42 -11.33 10.34 -1.27
C LEU A 42 -11.03 11.43 -2.30
N GLU A 43 -11.97 12.33 -2.60
CA GLU A 43 -11.79 13.46 -3.51
C GLU A 43 -10.92 14.57 -2.90
N GLU A 44 -11.13 14.86 -1.61
CA GLU A 44 -10.39 15.88 -0.88
C GLU A 44 -9.78 15.28 0.40
N PRO A 45 -8.85 14.31 0.29
CA PRO A 45 -8.27 13.68 1.46
C PRO A 45 -7.41 14.70 2.20
N GLN A 46 -7.59 14.81 3.52
CA GLN A 46 -6.65 15.55 4.35
C GLN A 46 -5.27 14.93 4.25
N SER A 47 -4.21 15.75 4.22
CA SER A 47 -2.83 15.28 4.04
C SER A 47 -2.34 14.31 5.14
N SER A 48 -2.98 14.33 6.31
CA SER A 48 -2.70 13.42 7.41
C SER A 48 -3.46 12.10 7.33
N LEU A 49 -4.39 11.92 6.38
CA LEU A 49 -5.23 10.73 6.29
C LEU A 49 -4.80 9.87 5.10
N GLN A 50 -4.63 8.57 5.34
CA GLN A 50 -4.37 7.60 4.29
C GLN A 50 -5.33 6.40 4.37
N PHE A 51 -5.94 6.08 3.24
CA PHE A 51 -6.87 4.96 3.11
C PHE A 51 -6.17 3.75 2.48
N ILE A 52 -6.35 2.58 3.09
CA ILE A 52 -6.01 1.28 2.52
C ILE A 52 -7.30 0.51 2.35
N ILE A 53 -7.62 0.14 1.12
CA ILE A 53 -8.83 -0.60 0.79
C ILE A 53 -8.40 -1.98 0.33
N THR A 54 -8.92 -3.03 0.97
CA THR A 54 -8.73 -4.42 0.52
C THR A 54 -10.02 -4.95 -0.08
N THR A 55 -9.91 -5.69 -1.18
CA THR A 55 -11.06 -6.27 -1.87
C THR A 55 -10.65 -7.52 -2.65
N GLU A 56 -11.55 -8.51 -2.73
CA GLU A 56 -11.35 -9.73 -3.52
C GLU A 56 -11.66 -9.53 -5.01
N SER A 57 -12.53 -8.57 -5.31
CA SER A 57 -12.93 -8.21 -6.67
C SER A 57 -13.07 -6.69 -6.85
N LEU A 58 -12.55 -6.18 -7.96
CA LEU A 58 -12.75 -4.79 -8.40
C LEU A 58 -14.11 -4.59 -9.09
N THR A 59 -14.75 -5.66 -9.58
CA THR A 59 -16.05 -5.56 -10.28
C THR A 59 -17.17 -5.00 -9.41
N ASN A 60 -17.05 -5.20 -8.09
CA ASN A 60 -18.02 -4.74 -7.10
C ASN A 60 -17.64 -3.38 -6.48
N ILE A 61 -16.55 -2.77 -6.95
CA ILE A 61 -16.12 -1.44 -6.52
C ILE A 61 -16.49 -0.43 -7.60
N LEU A 62 -17.04 0.71 -7.18
CA LEU A 62 -17.38 1.78 -8.11
C LEU A 62 -16.13 2.25 -8.88
N PRO A 63 -16.21 2.40 -10.21
CA PRO A 63 -15.09 2.90 -11.03
C PRO A 63 -14.54 4.25 -10.56
N THR A 64 -15.40 5.09 -9.98
CA THR A 64 -15.06 6.41 -9.42
C THR A 64 -14.19 6.34 -8.16
N ILE A 65 -14.26 5.24 -7.40
CA ILE A 65 -13.34 4.95 -6.29
C ILE A 65 -12.02 4.47 -6.87
N VAL A 66 -12.09 3.50 -7.78
CA VAL A 66 -10.90 2.91 -8.42
C VAL A 66 -10.03 3.99 -9.08
N SER A 67 -10.64 4.97 -9.74
CA SER A 67 -9.92 6.07 -10.42
C SER A 67 -9.16 7.00 -9.46
N ARG A 68 -9.50 7.01 -8.17
CA ARG A 68 -8.89 7.85 -7.13
C ARG A 68 -7.93 7.09 -6.23
N CYS A 69 -7.81 5.77 -6.43
CA CYS A 69 -6.96 4.91 -5.65
C CYS A 69 -5.80 4.38 -6.49
N LEU A 70 -4.65 4.21 -5.84
CA LEU A 70 -3.59 3.39 -6.40
C LEU A 70 -4.00 1.92 -6.28
N VAL A 71 -4.25 1.28 -7.41
CA VAL A 71 -4.67 -0.13 -7.46
C VAL A 71 -3.45 -1.03 -7.44
N PHE A 72 -3.37 -1.89 -6.43
CA PHE A 72 -2.37 -2.93 -6.35
C PHE A 72 -3.02 -4.32 -6.47
N ASN A 73 -2.84 -4.96 -7.63
CA ASN A 73 -3.34 -6.32 -7.83
C ASN A 73 -2.35 -7.35 -7.30
N ILE A 74 -2.68 -7.93 -6.15
CA ILE A 74 -1.87 -8.91 -5.44
C ILE A 74 -1.79 -10.24 -6.21
N LYS A 75 -2.83 -10.62 -6.98
CA LYS A 75 -2.92 -11.92 -7.68
C LYS A 75 -1.81 -12.11 -8.72
N ASN A 76 -1.20 -11.02 -9.19
CA ASN A 76 -0.08 -11.05 -10.13
C ASN A 76 1.25 -11.43 -9.46
N TYR A 77 1.26 -11.53 -8.13
CA TYR A 77 2.41 -11.89 -7.34
C TYR A 77 2.09 -13.18 -6.61
N THR A 78 2.98 -14.15 -6.72
CA THR A 78 2.91 -15.38 -5.94
C THR A 78 4.18 -15.44 -5.12
N LEU A 79 4.05 -15.62 -3.81
CA LEU A 79 5.19 -15.93 -2.94
C LEU A 79 5.67 -17.37 -3.19
N GLN A 80 6.00 -17.72 -4.44
CA GLN A 80 6.76 -18.93 -4.79
C GLN A 80 8.24 -18.58 -4.65
N VAL A 81 8.66 -18.39 -3.42
CA VAL A 81 9.91 -17.74 -3.09
C VAL A 81 10.75 -18.72 -2.28
N THR A 82 12.01 -18.90 -2.66
CA THR A 82 12.98 -19.68 -1.88
C THR A 82 13.10 -19.09 -0.46
N SER A 83 13.43 -19.92 0.53
CA SER A 83 13.65 -19.46 1.91
C SER A 83 14.62 -18.26 1.99
N GLU A 84 15.61 -18.23 1.11
CA GLU A 84 16.59 -17.14 0.96
C GLU A 84 15.95 -15.81 0.59
N TYR A 85 15.05 -15.77 -0.40
CA TYR A 85 14.44 -14.51 -0.81
C TYR A 85 13.37 -14.04 0.17
N LEU A 86 12.72 -14.95 0.91
CA LEU A 86 11.91 -14.55 2.06
C LEU A 86 12.75 -13.86 3.14
N ASN A 87 13.99 -14.30 3.36
CA ASN A 87 14.90 -13.61 4.27
C ASN A 87 15.26 -12.22 3.75
N VAL A 88 15.48 -12.04 2.44
CA VAL A 88 15.70 -10.69 1.86
C VAL A 88 14.51 -9.75 2.15
N LEU A 89 13.27 -10.23 2.00
CA LEU A 89 12.08 -9.41 2.30
C LEU A 89 11.97 -9.08 3.80
N LYS A 90 12.30 -10.03 4.68
CA LYS A 90 12.37 -9.81 6.13
C LYS A 90 13.44 -8.79 6.50
N THR A 91 14.65 -8.92 5.96
CA THR A 91 15.74 -7.97 6.15
C THR A 91 15.35 -6.59 5.64
N PHE A 92 14.63 -6.47 4.51
CA PHE A 92 14.17 -5.16 4.06
C PHE A 92 13.15 -4.51 5.01
N LYS A 93 12.30 -5.33 5.64
CA LYS A 93 11.30 -4.88 6.62
C LYS A 93 11.96 -4.38 7.91
N GLU A 94 12.85 -5.18 8.51
CA GLU A 94 13.32 -4.99 9.89
C GLU A 94 14.83 -4.75 10.05
N GLY A 95 15.61 -4.94 8.98
CA GLY A 95 17.06 -4.82 8.99
C GLY A 95 17.57 -3.39 9.09
N ALA A 96 18.88 -3.27 9.26
CA ALA A 96 19.58 -2.00 9.35
C ALA A 96 19.58 -1.26 8.00
N LEU A 97 19.81 0.06 8.06
CA LEU A 97 19.82 0.92 6.89
C LEU A 97 20.83 0.43 5.82
N SER A 98 22.02 -0.02 6.25
CA SER A 98 23.05 -0.60 5.39
C SER A 98 22.56 -1.83 4.62
N GLU A 99 21.90 -2.76 5.30
CA GLU A 99 21.38 -3.99 4.68
C GLU A 99 20.29 -3.67 3.64
N LYS A 100 19.40 -2.70 3.94
CA LYS A 100 18.38 -2.24 2.99
C LYS A 100 19.01 -1.59 1.75
N PHE A 101 20.08 -0.81 1.94
CA PHE A 101 20.82 -0.21 0.83
C PHE A 101 21.49 -1.27 -0.05
N GLU A 102 22.14 -2.27 0.54
CA GLU A 102 22.74 -3.38 -0.21
C GLU A 102 21.70 -4.08 -1.09
N ILE A 103 20.54 -4.43 -0.51
CA ILE A 103 19.43 -5.03 -1.27
C ILE A 103 19.03 -4.15 -2.44
N ALA A 104 18.88 -2.83 -2.22
CA ALA A 104 18.49 -1.91 -3.29
C ALA A 104 19.55 -1.73 -4.38
N THR A 105 20.84 -1.73 -4.04
CA THR A 105 21.93 -1.67 -5.03
C THR A 105 22.04 -2.93 -5.88
N ASN A 106 21.57 -4.07 -5.35
CA ASN A 106 21.53 -5.34 -6.09
C ASN A 106 20.37 -5.40 -7.11
N LEU A 107 19.36 -4.53 -7.01
CA LEU A 107 18.26 -4.42 -7.97
C LEU A 107 18.68 -3.53 -9.15
N LYS A 108 19.28 -4.14 -10.17
CA LYS A 108 19.88 -3.41 -11.30
C LYS A 108 18.87 -3.11 -12.39
N THR A 109 17.86 -3.97 -12.55
CA THR A 109 16.86 -3.84 -13.61
C THR A 109 15.51 -3.38 -13.08
N ARG A 110 14.72 -2.76 -13.96
CA ARG A 110 13.34 -2.34 -13.65
C ARG A 110 12.47 -3.54 -13.30
N GLU A 111 12.65 -4.64 -14.02
CA GLU A 111 11.90 -5.87 -13.82
C GLU A 111 12.18 -6.48 -12.44
N GLU A 112 13.46 -6.53 -12.03
CA GLU A 112 13.87 -6.96 -10.69
C GLU A 112 13.23 -6.09 -9.62
N ALA A 113 13.29 -4.76 -9.77
CA ALA A 113 12.70 -3.83 -8.81
C ALA A 113 11.17 -3.96 -8.71
N ILE A 114 10.48 -4.14 -9.85
CA ILE A 114 9.03 -4.37 -9.89
C ILE A 114 8.67 -5.69 -9.21
N LYS A 115 9.44 -6.76 -9.48
CA LYS A 115 9.24 -8.07 -8.87
C LYS A 115 9.48 -8.02 -7.37
N PHE A 116 10.57 -7.36 -6.95
CA PHE A 116 10.91 -7.15 -5.55
C PHE A 116 9.85 -6.38 -4.79
N LEU A 117 9.48 -5.18 -5.26
CA LEU A 117 8.48 -4.36 -4.58
C LEU A 117 7.10 -5.01 -4.58
N GLY A 118 6.74 -5.73 -5.65
CA GLY A 118 5.50 -6.50 -5.68
C GLY A 118 5.45 -7.62 -4.64
N ASN A 119 6.51 -8.41 -4.55
CA ASN A 119 6.65 -9.45 -3.52
C ASN A 119 6.71 -8.86 -2.11
N LEU A 120 7.38 -7.71 -1.95
CA LEU A 120 7.42 -6.97 -0.69
C LEU A 120 6.01 -6.51 -0.28
N CYS A 121 5.24 -5.90 -1.19
CA CYS A 121 3.87 -5.50 -0.92
C CYS A 121 2.99 -6.70 -0.52
N LEU A 122 3.12 -7.84 -1.20
CA LEU A 122 2.39 -9.06 -0.86
C LEU A 122 2.81 -9.59 0.53
N TYR A 123 4.10 -9.64 0.83
CA TYR A 123 4.61 -10.05 2.14
C TYR A 123 4.10 -9.14 3.26
N LEU A 124 4.17 -7.81 3.07
CA LEU A 124 3.69 -6.83 4.05
C LEU A 124 2.17 -6.89 4.22
N HIS A 125 1.43 -7.20 3.15
CA HIS A 125 -0.02 -7.39 3.21
C HIS A 125 -0.40 -8.62 4.06
N GLN A 126 0.30 -9.74 3.93
CA GLN A 126 0.05 -10.93 4.76
C GLN A 126 0.33 -10.68 6.26
N GLU A 127 1.27 -9.79 6.55
CA GLU A 127 1.64 -9.43 7.92
C GLU A 127 0.82 -8.26 8.49
N LEU A 128 -0.12 -7.69 7.72
CA LEU A 128 -0.87 -6.48 8.08
C LEU A 128 -1.63 -6.64 9.41
N HIS A 129 -2.23 -7.81 9.64
CA HIS A 129 -2.98 -8.11 10.87
C HIS A 129 -2.10 -8.19 12.12
N LYS A 130 -0.77 -8.33 11.99
CA LYS A 130 0.15 -8.51 13.11
C LYS A 130 0.76 -7.21 13.61
N ASN A 131 0.95 -6.22 12.75
CA ASN A 131 1.61 -4.98 13.13
C ASN A 131 1.17 -3.80 12.25
N ILE A 132 0.45 -2.86 12.86
CA ILE A 132 -0.07 -1.67 12.17
C ILE A 132 1.04 -0.73 11.67
N ASN A 133 2.26 -0.81 12.23
CA ASN A 133 3.38 0.01 11.75
C ASN A 133 3.85 -0.37 10.34
N ILE A 134 3.48 -1.57 9.86
CA ILE A 134 3.79 -2.06 8.51
C ILE A 134 3.05 -1.25 7.43
N ILE A 135 1.90 -0.66 7.76
CA ILE A 135 1.06 0.10 6.84
C ILE A 135 1.85 1.20 6.12
N LYS A 136 2.70 1.92 6.85
CA LYS A 136 3.55 2.98 6.29
C LYS A 136 4.48 2.43 5.22
N LEU A 137 5.14 1.31 5.51
CA LEU A 137 6.05 0.66 4.59
C LEU A 137 5.30 0.08 3.38
N LEU A 138 4.14 -0.54 3.59
CA LEU A 138 3.29 -1.07 2.52
C LEU A 138 2.85 0.03 1.56
N SER A 139 2.31 1.13 2.08
CA SER A 139 1.85 2.28 1.31
C SER A 139 2.97 2.87 0.45
N ARG A 140 4.16 3.06 1.04
CA ARG A 140 5.33 3.58 0.32
C ARG A 140 5.85 2.60 -0.72
N SER A 141 5.87 1.30 -0.40
CA SER A 141 6.30 0.25 -1.34
C SER A 141 5.36 0.20 -2.55
N ALA A 142 4.05 0.27 -2.34
CA ALA A 142 3.05 0.30 -3.41
C ALA A 142 3.17 1.57 -4.27
N THR A 143 3.42 2.71 -3.64
CA THR A 143 3.67 3.99 -4.35
C THR A 143 4.94 3.92 -5.19
N ALA A 144 6.05 3.44 -4.62
CA ALA A 144 7.32 3.25 -5.32
C ALA A 144 7.15 2.31 -6.52
N LEU A 145 6.43 1.20 -6.32
CA LEU A 145 6.13 0.24 -7.38
C LEU A 145 5.34 0.86 -8.53
N SER A 146 4.27 1.61 -8.22
CA SER A 146 3.47 2.30 -9.23
C SER A 146 4.30 3.30 -10.03
N ARG A 147 5.14 4.08 -9.34
CA ARG A 147 6.06 5.04 -9.98
C ARG A 147 7.10 4.36 -10.87
N ILE A 148 7.67 3.25 -10.43
CA ILE A 148 8.63 2.49 -11.24
C ILE A 148 7.92 1.88 -12.46
N LYS A 149 6.67 1.43 -12.34
CA LYS A 149 5.87 0.99 -13.50
C LYS A 149 5.58 2.14 -14.47
N SER A 150 5.45 3.38 -13.99
CA SER A 150 5.31 4.59 -14.83
C SER A 150 6.64 5.23 -15.25
N ASN A 151 7.71 4.43 -15.38
CA ASN A 151 9.04 4.83 -15.86
C ASN A 151 9.87 5.74 -14.93
N ALA A 152 9.50 5.93 -13.66
CA ALA A 152 10.35 6.67 -12.71
C ALA A 152 11.72 6.01 -12.50
N ASN A 153 12.70 6.82 -12.06
CA ASN A 153 14.05 6.36 -11.73
C ASN A 153 14.02 5.39 -10.53
N ILE A 154 14.57 4.19 -10.73
CA ILE A 154 14.55 3.09 -9.75
C ILE A 154 15.31 3.49 -8.49
N ASN A 155 16.56 3.94 -8.64
CA ASN A 155 17.42 4.31 -7.51
C ASN A 155 16.76 5.37 -6.64
N LEU A 156 16.20 6.42 -7.25
CA LEU A 156 15.50 7.47 -6.51
C LEU A 156 14.31 6.92 -5.71
N GLN A 157 13.50 6.03 -6.29
CA GLN A 157 12.35 5.46 -5.57
C GLN A 157 12.79 4.51 -4.44
N LEU A 158 13.83 3.69 -4.65
CA LEU A 158 14.36 2.80 -3.64
C LEU A 158 15.06 3.56 -2.50
N THR A 159 15.89 4.55 -2.82
CA THR A 159 16.52 5.43 -1.81
C THR A 159 15.47 6.15 -0.98
N ASN A 160 14.42 6.70 -1.60
CA ASN A 160 13.33 7.35 -0.87
C ASN A 160 12.56 6.36 0.03
N LEU A 161 12.38 5.12 -0.42
CA LEU A 161 11.73 4.07 0.37
C LEU A 161 12.54 3.75 1.63
N ILE A 162 13.86 3.64 1.49
CA ILE A 162 14.80 3.28 2.55
C ILE A 162 15.02 4.43 3.54
N ALA A 163 15.27 5.64 3.04
CA ALA A 163 15.55 6.81 3.88
C ALA A 163 14.38 7.19 4.79
N ASN A 164 13.16 6.79 4.43
CA ASN A 164 11.97 7.09 5.20
C ASN A 164 11.44 5.88 5.97
N SER A 165 12.01 4.68 5.83
CA SER A 165 11.47 3.41 6.36
C SER A 165 11.49 3.33 7.88
#